data_AF-A0AAN7UVD7-F1
#
_entry.id   AF-A0AAN7UVD7-F1
#
_cell.length_a   1.000
_cell.length_b   1.000
_cell.length_c   1.000
_cell.angle_alpha   90.00
_cell.angle_beta   90.00
_cell.angle_gamma   90.00
#
_symmetry.space_group_name_H-M   'P 1'
#
loop_
_entity.id
_entity.type
_entity.pdbx_description
1 polymer ?
#
loop_
_entity_poly.entity_id
_entity_poly.type
_entity_poly.pdbx_seq_one_letter_code
_entity_poly.pdbx_strand_id
1 'polypeptide(L)'
;MAPSLIVDCYNDDAYCVRMLQHLNFIVYGGGMLPEEIGDVLCQRIRLLTLMGSCETSLLPHQIIEDPQDWEYISLSPCLGHTFVDDRDGLGNLTIKKHELYELHQGVFSTFPHK
;
A
#
# COMPACT_ATOMS: atom_id res chain seq x y z
N MET A 1 -7.26 6.44 -0.09
CA MET A 1 -7.85 7.25 -1.19
C MET A 1 -7.63 6.55 -2.52
N ALA A 2 -8.44 6.82 -3.55
CA ALA A 2 -8.14 6.35 -4.91
C ALA A 2 -7.04 7.23 -5.53
N PRO A 3 -6.12 6.67 -6.34
CA PRO A 3 -5.07 7.44 -7.02
C PRO A 3 -5.64 8.58 -7.87
N SER A 4 -6.78 8.38 -8.53
CA SER A 4 -7.41 9.38 -9.38
C SER A 4 -7.72 10.69 -8.65
N LEU A 5 -8.17 10.63 -7.39
CA LEU A 5 -8.47 11.85 -6.62
C LEU A 5 -7.20 12.64 -6.28
N ILE A 6 -6.07 11.95 -6.10
CA ILE A 6 -4.77 12.61 -5.88
C ILE A 6 -4.33 13.30 -7.16
N VAL A 7 -4.50 12.64 -8.32
CA VAL A 7 -4.21 13.22 -9.64
C VAL A 7 -5.08 14.45 -9.90
N ASP A 8 -6.38 14.38 -9.59
CA ASP A 8 -7.29 15.53 -9.72
C ASP A 8 -6.86 16.70 -8.82
N CYS A 9 -6.43 16.43 -7.58
CA CYS A 9 -5.90 17.46 -6.68
C CYS A 9 -4.54 18.02 -7.14
N TYR A 10 -3.69 17.21 -7.74
CA TYR A 10 -2.39 17.63 -8.27
C TYR A 10 -2.55 18.57 -9.47
N ASN A 11 -3.52 18.28 -10.34
CA ASN A 11 -3.77 19.03 -11.57
C ASN A 11 -4.52 20.37 -11.37
N ASP A 12 -5.00 20.65 -10.16
CA ASP A 12 -5.58 21.94 -9.79
C ASP A 12 -4.62 22.69 -8.87
N ASP A 13 -4.14 23.87 -9.30
CA ASP A 13 -3.13 24.64 -8.58
C ASP A 13 -3.52 24.94 -7.13
N ALA A 14 -4.80 25.27 -6.88
CA ALA A 14 -5.25 25.64 -5.55
C ALA A 14 -5.31 24.42 -4.61
N TYR A 15 -5.73 23.26 -5.11
CA TYR A 15 -5.69 22.01 -4.35
C TYR A 15 -4.26 21.50 -4.16
N CYS A 16 -3.42 21.56 -5.19
CA CYS A 16 -2.03 21.12 -5.15
C CYS A 16 -1.23 21.89 -4.10
N VAL A 17 -1.34 23.23 -4.10
CA VAL A 17 -0.68 24.07 -3.07
C VAL A 17 -1.16 23.73 -1.66
N ARG A 18 -2.48 23.56 -1.45
CA ARG A 18 -3.01 23.17 -0.13
C ARG A 18 -2.53 21.80 0.30
N MET A 19 -2.48 20.84 -0.63
CA MET A 19 -2.00 19.48 -0.39
C MET A 19 -0.54 19.50 0.07
N LEU A 20 0.33 20.20 -0.65
CA LEU A 20 1.76 20.33 -0.34
C LEU A 20 2.04 21.10 0.96
N GLN A 21 1.18 22.06 1.32
CA GLN A 21 1.33 22.85 2.55
C GLN A 21 0.88 22.09 3.79
N HIS A 22 -0.22 21.33 3.70
CA HIS A 22 -0.92 20.83 4.88
C HIS A 22 -0.82 19.33 5.10
N LEU A 23 -0.50 18.53 4.07
CA LEU A 23 -0.40 17.08 4.23
C LEU A 23 1.05 16.65 4.53
N ASN A 24 1.18 15.73 5.48
CA ASN A 24 2.42 15.01 5.74
C ASN A 24 2.41 13.61 5.15
N PHE A 25 1.22 13.03 4.98
CA PHE A 25 1.01 11.68 4.47
C PHE A 25 -0.17 11.65 3.51
N ILE A 26 -0.04 10.87 2.44
CA ILE A 26 -1.16 10.48 1.58
C ILE A 26 -1.19 8.96 1.53
N VAL A 27 -2.32 8.40 1.96
CA VAL A 27 -2.55 6.95 2.00
C VAL A 27 -3.56 6.58 0.91
N TYR A 28 -3.14 5.74 -0.03
CA TYR A 28 -3.96 5.38 -1.20
C TYR A 28 -3.82 3.92 -1.58
N GLY A 29 -4.74 3.42 -2.40
CA GLY A 29 -4.75 2.02 -2.83
C GLY A 29 -5.74 1.78 -3.96
N GLY A 30 -5.71 0.57 -4.52
CA GLY A 30 -6.51 0.19 -5.69
C GLY A 30 -5.84 0.50 -7.04
N GLY A 31 -4.65 1.10 -7.02
CA GLY A 31 -3.81 1.37 -8.19
C GLY A 31 -2.59 2.20 -7.77
N MET A 32 -1.63 2.34 -8.68
CA MET A 32 -0.48 3.23 -8.50
C MET A 32 -0.78 4.64 -9.01
N LEU A 33 -0.03 5.62 -8.52
CA LEU A 33 0.00 6.96 -9.11
C LEU A 33 0.82 6.93 -10.42
N PRO A 34 0.59 7.87 -11.35
CA PRO A 34 1.55 8.13 -12.41
C PRO A 34 2.92 8.47 -11.82
N GLU A 35 3.98 7.88 -12.36
CA GLU A 35 5.37 8.01 -11.86
C GLU A 35 5.77 9.48 -11.68
N GLU A 36 5.53 10.29 -12.71
CA GLU A 36 5.82 11.73 -12.72
C GLU A 36 5.16 12.52 -11.57
N ILE A 37 3.97 12.10 -11.13
CA ILE A 37 3.24 12.74 -10.03
C ILE A 37 3.79 12.23 -8.69
N GLY A 38 4.00 10.92 -8.57
CA GLY A 38 4.54 10.32 -7.36
C GLY A 38 5.92 10.87 -7.00
N ASP A 39 6.81 10.99 -7.99
CA ASP A 39 8.17 11.51 -7.83
C ASP A 39 8.23 12.97 -7.36
N VAL A 40 7.25 13.79 -7.78
CA VAL A 40 7.14 15.17 -7.31
C VAL A 40 6.59 15.20 -5.88
N LEU A 41 5.53 14.45 -5.61
CA LEU A 41 4.85 14.47 -4.33
C LEU A 41 5.70 13.88 -3.20
N CYS A 42 6.47 12.82 -3.49
CA CYS A 42 7.28 12.11 -2.49
C CYS A 42 8.37 12.98 -1.86
N GLN A 43 8.79 14.05 -2.54
CA GLN A 43 9.77 15.01 -2.03
C GLN A 43 9.27 15.80 -0.80
N ARG A 44 7.95 15.91 -0.62
CA ARG A 44 7.34 16.71 0.45
C ARG A 44 6.34 15.95 1.31
N ILE A 45 5.67 14.96 0.74
CA ILE A 45 4.59 14.21 1.35
C ILE A 45 4.97 12.73 1.34
N ARG A 46 4.80 12.04 2.48
CA ARG A 46 5.04 10.60 2.51
C ARG A 46 3.88 9.87 1.85
N LEU A 47 4.16 9.21 0.75
CA LEU A 47 3.21 8.40 0.00
C LEU A 47 3.18 6.99 0.60
N LEU A 48 1.98 6.47 0.85
CA LEU A 48 1.76 5.14 1.39
C LEU A 48 0.76 4.39 0.52
N THR A 49 1.28 3.49 -0.31
CA THR A 49 0.48 2.58 -1.11
C THR A 49 0.00 1.43 -0.22
N LEU A 50 -1.32 1.24 -0.18
CA LEU A 50 -1.98 0.18 0.55
C LEU A 50 -2.42 -0.93 -0.40
N MET A 51 -2.10 -2.16 -0.01
CA MET A 51 -2.56 -3.40 -0.63
C MET A 51 -3.56 -4.13 0.27
N GLY A 52 -4.58 -4.68 -0.35
CA GLY A 52 -5.58 -5.50 0.31
C GLY A 52 -6.58 -5.99 -0.71
N SER A 53 -7.50 -6.81 -0.23
CA SER A 53 -8.65 -7.26 -1.02
C SER A 53 -9.90 -7.24 -0.15
N CYS A 54 -11.07 -7.41 -0.77
CA CYS A 54 -12.31 -7.57 -0.02
C CYS A 54 -12.25 -8.78 0.92
N GLU A 55 -11.49 -9.82 0.55
CA GLU A 55 -11.33 -11.05 1.32
C GLU A 55 -10.30 -10.95 2.45
N THR A 56 -9.27 -10.12 2.26
CA THR A 56 -8.11 -10.05 3.16
C THR A 56 -8.13 -8.80 4.06
N SER A 57 -9.08 -7.89 3.84
CA SER A 57 -9.04 -6.53 4.38
C SER A 57 -7.73 -5.83 4.00
N LEU A 58 -7.40 -4.75 4.70
CA LEU A 58 -6.10 -4.10 4.57
C LEU A 58 -5.00 -4.98 5.16
N LEU A 59 -3.97 -5.29 4.38
CA LEU A 59 -2.82 -6.04 4.88
C LEU A 59 -1.97 -5.16 5.82
N PRO A 60 -1.24 -5.74 6.79
CA PRO A 60 -0.30 -5.00 7.63
C PRO A 60 0.89 -4.50 6.80
N HIS A 61 0.97 -3.19 6.55
CA HIS A 61 2.07 -2.56 5.81
C HIS A 61 3.15 -2.05 6.76
N GLN A 62 4.40 -2.12 6.31
CA GLN A 62 5.49 -1.36 6.90
C GLN A 62 5.58 0.00 6.21
N ILE A 63 6.08 0.98 6.94
CA ILE A 63 6.36 2.29 6.38
C ILE A 63 7.72 2.21 5.69
N ILE A 64 7.76 2.43 4.38
CA ILE A 64 9.01 2.49 3.60
C ILE A 64 9.85 3.67 4.09
N GLU A 65 11.12 3.42 4.42
CA GLU A 65 12.01 4.41 5.03
C GLU A 65 12.35 5.57 4.09
N ASP A 66 12.75 5.26 2.84
CA ASP A 66 13.01 6.26 1.81
C ASP A 66 11.70 6.64 1.09
N PRO A 67 11.25 7.90 1.15
CA PRO A 67 10.08 8.36 0.39
C PRO A 67 10.20 8.16 -1.12
N GLN A 68 11.42 8.07 -1.68
CA GLN A 68 11.62 7.84 -3.12
C GLN A 68 11.22 6.43 -3.56
N ASP A 69 11.20 5.46 -2.64
CA ASP A 69 10.74 4.09 -2.89
C ASP A 69 9.20 3.97 -2.80
N TRP A 70 8.46 5.06 -3.04
CA TRP A 70 6.99 5.13 -2.87
C TRP A 70 6.22 4.12 -3.73
N GLU A 71 6.81 3.68 -4.83
CA GLU A 71 6.26 2.67 -5.73
C GLU A 71 6.22 1.26 -5.12
N TYR A 72 7.03 1.03 -4.09
CA TYR A 72 7.17 -0.27 -3.46
C TYR A 72 6.26 -0.41 -2.23
N ILE A 73 5.89 -1.65 -1.97
CA ILE A 73 5.12 -2.05 -0.79
C ILE A 73 5.98 -3.00 0.03
N SER A 74 6.10 -2.71 1.32
CA SER A 74 6.64 -3.68 2.29
C SER A 74 5.53 -4.13 3.23
N LEU A 75 5.41 -5.43 3.42
CA LEU A 75 4.43 -6.04 4.31
C LEU A 75 5.09 -6.45 5.62
N SER A 76 4.40 -6.23 6.73
CA SER A 76 4.93 -6.62 8.04
C SER A 76 5.08 -8.14 8.11
N PRO A 77 6.18 -8.64 8.71
CA PRO A 77 6.33 -10.06 9.02
C PRO A 77 5.18 -10.62 9.88
N CYS A 78 4.48 -9.76 10.64
CA CYS A 78 3.33 -10.18 11.45
C CYS A 78 2.12 -10.66 10.63
N LEU A 79 2.12 -10.47 9.30
CA LEU A 79 1.12 -11.06 8.40
C LEU A 79 1.34 -12.57 8.22
N GLY A 80 2.55 -13.09 8.47
CA GLY A 80 2.87 -14.50 8.18
C GLY A 80 2.82 -14.83 6.69
N HIS A 81 3.18 -13.86 5.84
CA HIS A 81 3.20 -14.02 4.40
C HIS A 81 4.52 -14.67 3.92
N THR A 82 4.47 -15.30 2.76
CA THR A 82 5.62 -15.84 2.04
C THR A 82 5.39 -15.66 0.54
N PHE A 83 6.45 -15.75 -0.26
CA PHE A 83 6.35 -15.78 -1.71
C PHE A 83 6.57 -17.22 -2.16
N VAL A 84 5.54 -17.82 -2.75
CA VAL A 84 5.62 -19.15 -3.36
C VAL A 84 5.99 -18.97 -4.83
N ASP A 85 7.12 -19.52 -5.26
CA ASP A 85 7.60 -19.42 -6.64
C ASP A 85 6.48 -19.69 -7.66
N ASP A 86 6.40 -18.82 -8.68
CA ASP A 86 5.38 -18.89 -9.74
C ASP A 86 6.00 -18.85 -11.14
N ARG A 87 6.71 -17.77 -11.47
CA ARG A 87 7.29 -17.57 -12.81
C ARG A 87 8.42 -16.54 -12.80
N ASP A 88 9.43 -16.71 -13.65
CA ASP A 88 10.46 -15.70 -13.95
C ASP A 88 11.13 -15.06 -12.72
N GLY A 89 11.38 -15.85 -11.67
CA GLY A 89 11.95 -15.34 -10.40
C GLY A 89 10.97 -14.53 -9.55
N LEU A 90 9.69 -14.51 -9.92
CA LEU A 90 8.59 -13.94 -9.16
C LEU A 90 7.80 -15.05 -8.44
N GLY A 91 7.29 -14.70 -7.27
CA GLY A 91 6.45 -15.57 -6.47
C GLY A 91 5.08 -14.96 -6.18
N ASN A 92 4.11 -15.83 -5.91
CA ASN A 92 2.80 -15.46 -5.43
C ASN A 92 2.86 -15.11 -3.94
N LEU A 93 2.44 -13.89 -3.58
CA LEU A 93 2.22 -13.50 -2.20
C LEU A 93 1.15 -14.41 -1.57
N THR A 94 1.56 -15.21 -0.61
CA THR A 94 0.73 -16.23 0.03
C THR A 94 0.72 -16.02 1.53
N ILE A 95 -0.48 -15.90 2.11
CA ILE A 95 -0.68 -15.81 3.56
C ILE A 95 -0.93 -17.23 4.08
N LYS A 96 -0.07 -17.72 4.98
CA LYS A 96 -0.25 -19.05 5.60
C LYS A 96 -0.83 -18.90 6.99
N LYS A 97 -1.95 -19.57 7.25
CA LYS A 97 -2.63 -19.55 8.56
C LYS A 97 -1.65 -19.94 9.66
N HIS A 98 -1.52 -19.10 10.69
CA HIS A 98 -0.67 -19.37 11.82
C HIS A 98 -1.21 -18.70 13.09
N GLU A 99 -1.29 -19.44 14.19
CA GLU A 99 -1.89 -18.97 15.45
C GLU A 99 -1.22 -17.69 15.98
N LEU A 100 0.11 -17.60 15.90
CA LEU A 100 0.86 -16.38 16.29
C LEU A 100 0.47 -15.11 15.53
N TYR A 101 -0.14 -15.22 14.35
CA TYR A 101 -0.49 -14.09 13.48
C TYR A 101 -2.00 -13.90 13.34
N GLU A 102 -2.81 -14.61 14.13
CA GLU A 102 -4.27 -14.64 13.99
C GLU A 102 -4.89 -13.24 13.95
N LEU A 103 -4.43 -12.32 14.81
CA LEU A 103 -4.91 -10.93 14.86
C LEU A 103 -4.64 -10.11 13.59
N HIS A 104 -3.71 -10.56 12.75
CA HIS A 104 -3.25 -9.87 11.55
C HIS A 104 -3.60 -10.60 10.26
N GLN A 105 -4.21 -11.79 10.36
CA GLN A 105 -4.64 -12.60 9.23
C GLN A 105 -6.16 -12.62 9.11
N GLY A 106 -6.75 -11.44 8.91
CA GLY A 106 -8.22 -11.26 8.87
C GLY A 106 -8.94 -12.15 7.86
N VAL A 107 -8.24 -12.62 6.82
CA VAL A 107 -8.76 -13.61 5.86
C VAL A 107 -9.24 -14.90 6.53
N PHE A 108 -8.57 -15.38 7.59
CA PHE A 108 -8.97 -16.62 8.28
C PHE A 108 -10.03 -16.38 9.35
N SER A 109 -10.25 -15.13 9.78
CA SER A 109 -11.42 -14.76 10.58
C SER A 109 -12.69 -14.73 9.70
N THR A 110 -12.57 -14.18 8.49
CA THR A 110 -13.69 -14.08 7.53
C THR A 110 -13.97 -15.42 6.83
N PHE A 111 -12.92 -16.19 6.51
CA PHE A 111 -12.99 -17.48 5.82
C PHE A 111 -12.20 -18.56 6.58
N PRO A 112 -12.75 -19.10 7.68
CA PRO A 112 -12.02 -20.00 8.58
C PRO A 112 -11.61 -21.36 7.97
N HIS A 113 -12.23 -21.72 6.85
CA HIS A 113 -12.02 -22.99 6.14
C HIS A 113 -11.15 -22.87 4.88
N LYS A 114 -10.64 -21.68 4.58
CA LYS A 114 -9.66 -21.43 3.51
C LYS A 114 -8.24 -21.70 3.99
#